data_AF-A0A5J5DMM5-F1
#
_entry.id   AF-A0A5J5DMM5-F1
#
_cell.length_a   1.000
_cell.length_b   1.000
_cell.length_c   1.000
_cell.angle_alpha   90.00
_cell.angle_beta   90.00
_cell.angle_gamma   90.00
#
_symmetry.space_group_name_H-M   'P 1'
#
loop_
_entity.id
_entity.type
_entity.pdbx_description
1 polymer ?
#
loop_
_entity_poly.entity_id
_entity_poly.type
_entity_poly.pdbx_seq_one_letter_code
_entity_poly.pdbx_strand_id
1 'polypeptide(L)'
;MAPSLIRACRSLALSTWLLSFCFVHLLCLDFTVAEKEEWYTAFVNITYLDPITSEVRTEKTECGRYGEQSPKKEARGLVLVPSVLQDRQACDPNVRFPSVSYNTAWVALVAAGNCTYREKIRNVANYNASAVVIYNVFSSSANDTITMPHPGKRQPV
;
A
#
# COMPACT_ATOMS: atom_id res chain seq x y z
N MET A 1 39.09 33.89 47.58
CA MET A 1 38.91 32.56 46.95
C MET A 1 37.46 32.05 46.94
N ALA A 2 36.53 32.63 47.70
CA ALA A 2 35.09 32.28 47.65
C ALA A 2 34.31 32.66 46.36
N PRO A 3 34.57 33.79 45.66
CA PRO A 3 33.73 34.19 44.53
C PRO A 3 33.93 33.32 43.27
N SER A 4 35.10 32.69 43.12
CA SER A 4 35.39 31.76 42.02
C SER A 4 34.66 30.43 42.16
N LEU A 5 34.52 29.92 43.40
CA LEU A 5 33.79 28.69 43.69
C LEU A 5 32.28 28.85 43.44
N ILE A 6 31.70 29.98 43.84
CA ILE A 6 30.28 30.29 43.61
C ILE A 6 30.00 30.41 42.10
N ARG A 7 30.90 31.03 41.34
CA ARG A 7 30.78 31.14 39.87
C ARG A 7 30.88 29.77 39.18
N ALA A 8 31.80 28.92 39.62
CA ALA A 8 31.92 27.55 39.11
C ALA A 8 30.68 26.71 39.42
N CYS A 9 30.18 26.72 40.67
CA CYS A 9 28.96 25.99 41.04
C CYS A 9 27.73 26.46 40.24
N ARG A 10 27.58 27.77 40.02
CA ARG A 10 26.50 28.31 39.18
C ARG A 10 26.62 27.85 37.72
N SER A 11 27.84 27.78 37.19
CA SER A 11 28.10 27.27 35.83
C SER A 11 27.78 25.78 35.71
N LEU A 12 28.15 24.96 36.71
CA LEU A 12 27.84 23.54 36.72
C LEU A 12 26.32 23.31 36.86
N ALA A 13 25.65 24.05 37.74
CA ALA A 13 24.19 23.97 37.89
C ALA A 13 23.44 24.39 36.60
N LEU A 14 23.91 25.44 35.91
CA LEU A 14 23.40 25.81 34.60
C LEU A 14 23.64 24.71 33.56
N SER A 15 24.83 24.10 33.52
CA SER A 15 25.12 23.02 32.57
C SER A 15 24.27 21.77 32.81
N THR A 16 24.02 21.39 34.06
CA THR A 16 23.19 20.23 34.38
C THR A 16 21.72 20.50 34.07
N TRP A 17 21.24 21.72 34.30
CA TRP A 17 19.91 22.15 33.89
C TRP A 17 19.73 22.13 32.37
N LEU A 18 20.70 22.67 31.63
CA LEU A 18 20.68 22.67 30.17
C LEU A 18 20.74 21.24 29.61
N LEU A 19 21.59 20.37 30.16
CA LEU A 19 21.66 18.96 29.76
C LEU A 19 20.36 18.21 30.06
N SER A 20 19.75 18.43 31.23
CA SER A 20 18.46 17.84 31.60
C SER A 20 17.35 18.31 30.66
N PHE A 21 17.30 19.61 30.38
CA PHE A 21 16.34 20.20 29.44
C PHE A 21 16.51 19.66 28.02
N CYS A 22 17.75 19.60 27.52
CA CYS A 22 18.06 19.00 26.23
C CYS A 22 17.65 17.53 26.18
N PHE A 23 17.91 16.75 27.24
CA PHE A 23 17.55 15.33 27.31
C PHE A 23 16.02 15.13 27.30
N VAL A 24 15.26 15.93 28.05
CA VAL A 24 13.79 15.91 28.02
C VAL A 24 13.26 16.30 26.63
N HIS A 25 13.86 17.30 25.97
CA HIS A 25 13.47 17.68 24.60
C HIS A 25 13.79 16.60 23.57
N LEU A 26 14.96 15.95 23.65
CA LEU A 26 15.32 14.82 22.80
C LEU A 26 14.33 13.66 22.98
N LEU A 27 14.02 13.30 24.22
CA LEU A 27 13.02 12.25 24.52
C LEU A 27 11.61 12.62 24.04
N CYS A 28 11.21 13.89 24.15
CA CYS A 28 9.93 14.36 23.62
C CYS A 28 9.88 14.35 22.08
N LEU A 29 10.99 14.66 21.41
CA LEU A 29 11.07 14.60 19.95
C LEU A 29 10.94 13.16 19.44
N ASP A 30 11.61 12.20 20.10
CA ASP A 30 11.52 10.78 19.76
C ASP A 30 10.10 10.21 19.97
N PHE A 31 9.38 10.65 21.02
CA PHE A 31 8.01 10.17 21.28
C PHE A 31 6.95 10.72 20.30
N THR A 32 7.26 11.78 19.55
CA THR A 32 6.32 12.34 18.56
C THR A 32 6.35 11.64 17.20
N VAL A 33 7.25 10.66 17.00
CA VAL A 33 7.17 9.76 15.83
C VAL A 33 6.16 8.65 16.14
N ALA A 34 4.89 9.03 16.27
CA ALA A 34 3.83 8.09 16.01
C ALA A 34 3.78 7.89 14.49
N GLU A 35 4.41 6.82 13.98
CA GLU A 35 4.11 6.35 12.63
C GLU A 35 2.61 6.08 12.57
N LYS A 36 1.88 7.01 11.97
CA LYS A 36 0.44 6.84 11.75
C LYS A 36 0.33 5.77 10.67
N GLU A 37 0.07 4.52 11.07
CA GLU A 37 -0.35 3.47 10.14
C GLU A 37 -1.74 3.81 9.58
N GLU A 38 -1.76 4.74 8.62
CA GLU A 38 -2.98 5.17 7.97
C GLU A 38 -3.28 4.25 6.79
N TRP A 39 -4.22 3.35 6.99
CA TRP A 39 -4.69 2.44 5.95
C TRP A 39 -6.13 2.76 5.55
N TYR A 40 -6.45 2.48 4.30
CA TYR A 40 -7.76 2.73 3.71
C TYR A 40 -8.33 1.43 3.19
N THR A 41 -9.55 1.10 3.59
CA THR A 41 -10.33 0.02 2.97
C THR A 41 -10.77 0.42 1.57
N ALA A 42 -11.08 -0.59 0.76
CA ALA A 42 -11.64 -0.42 -0.57
C ALA A 42 -12.98 -1.15 -0.65
N PHE A 43 -13.99 -0.44 -1.12
CA PHE A 43 -15.24 -1.07 -1.55
C PHE A 43 -15.05 -1.64 -2.95
N VAL A 44 -15.28 -2.94 -3.09
CA VAL A 44 -15.22 -3.65 -4.37
C VAL A 44 -16.66 -3.93 -4.81
N ASN A 45 -16.99 -3.52 -6.03
CA ASN A 45 -18.27 -3.79 -6.65
C ASN A 45 -18.05 -4.66 -7.89
N ILE A 46 -18.55 -5.89 -7.87
CA ILE A 46 -18.32 -6.90 -8.91
C ILE A 46 -19.65 -7.21 -9.57
N THR A 47 -19.67 -7.12 -10.89
CA THR A 47 -20.79 -7.57 -11.72
C THR A 47 -20.35 -8.78 -12.54
N TYR A 48 -21.09 -9.87 -12.47
CA TYR A 48 -20.78 -11.12 -13.17
C TYR A 48 -22.04 -11.85 -13.61
N LEU A 49 -21.88 -12.75 -14.59
CA LEU A 49 -22.93 -13.67 -15.02
C LEU A 49 -22.89 -14.90 -14.11
N ASP A 50 -23.98 -15.17 -13.40
CA ASP A 50 -24.09 -16.34 -12.54
C ASP A 50 -24.04 -17.62 -13.41
N PRO A 51 -23.07 -18.53 -13.19
CA PRO A 51 -22.92 -19.72 -14.03
C PRO A 51 -24.07 -20.72 -13.87
N ILE A 52 -24.85 -20.65 -12.80
CA ILE A 52 -25.97 -21.55 -12.53
C ILE A 52 -27.27 -20.97 -13.07
N THR A 53 -27.58 -19.71 -12.74
CA THR A 53 -28.85 -19.09 -13.12
C THR A 53 -28.79 -18.36 -14.46
N SER A 54 -27.59 -18.10 -14.99
CA SER A 54 -27.37 -17.23 -16.16
C SER A 54 -27.93 -15.81 -16.01
N GLU A 55 -28.12 -15.36 -14.77
CA GLU A 55 -28.55 -13.99 -14.47
C GLU A 55 -27.34 -13.11 -14.16
N VAL A 56 -27.45 -11.82 -14.50
CA VAL A 56 -26.43 -10.85 -14.13
C VAL A 56 -26.59 -10.49 -12.67
N ARG A 57 -25.57 -10.80 -11.86
CA ARG A 57 -25.50 -10.46 -10.44
C ARG A 57 -24.51 -9.35 -10.21
N THR A 58 -24.79 -8.52 -9.21
CA THR A 58 -23.89 -7.46 -8.74
C THR A 58 -23.77 -7.54 -7.23
N GLU A 59 -22.53 -7.55 -6.75
CA GLU A 59 -22.20 -7.69 -5.33
C GLU A 59 -21.24 -6.58 -4.91
N LYS A 60 -21.53 -5.93 -3.79
CA LYS A 60 -20.70 -4.89 -3.20
C LYS A 60 -20.19 -5.35 -1.84
N THR A 61 -18.89 -5.34 -1.65
CA THR A 61 -18.24 -5.77 -0.42
C THR A 61 -17.09 -4.84 -0.05
N GLU A 62 -16.89 -4.61 1.25
CA GLU A 62 -15.71 -3.92 1.78
C GLU A 62 -14.65 -4.96 2.14
N CYS A 63 -14.06 -5.57 1.12
CA CYS A 63 -13.16 -6.71 1.28
C CYS A 63 -11.71 -6.43 0.83
N GLY A 64 -11.40 -5.20 0.44
CA GLY A 64 -10.08 -4.80 -0.03
C GLY A 64 -9.42 -3.74 0.84
N ARG A 65 -8.11 -3.56 0.68
CA ARG A 65 -7.34 -2.41 1.19
C ARG A 65 -6.57 -1.78 0.05
N TYR A 66 -6.51 -0.45 0.03
CA TYR A 66 -5.64 0.26 -0.91
C TYR A 66 -4.17 -0.02 -0.58
N GLY A 67 -3.34 -0.11 -1.62
CA GLY A 67 -1.89 -0.02 -1.46
C GLY A 67 -1.53 1.29 -0.76
N GLU A 68 -0.48 1.27 0.05
CA GLU A 68 -0.09 2.38 0.90
C GLU A 68 0.09 3.68 0.09
N GLN A 69 0.84 3.60 -1.01
CA GLN A 69 1.11 4.71 -1.93
C GLN A 69 0.11 4.79 -3.10
N SER A 70 -0.91 3.94 -3.14
CA SER A 70 -1.91 3.92 -4.21
C SER A 70 -2.84 5.14 -4.13
N PRO A 71 -3.25 5.74 -5.25
CA PRO A 71 -4.27 6.79 -5.27
C PRO A 71 -5.59 6.29 -4.64
N LYS A 72 -6.11 7.01 -3.65
CA LYS A 72 -7.38 6.68 -2.98
C LYS A 72 -8.57 7.21 -3.78
N LYS A 73 -8.72 6.74 -5.02
CA LYS A 73 -9.76 7.14 -5.98
C LYS A 73 -10.44 5.92 -6.58
N GLU A 74 -11.66 6.10 -7.07
CA GLU A 74 -12.39 5.05 -7.80
C GLU A 74 -11.67 4.68 -9.10
N ALA A 75 -11.63 3.38 -9.38
CA ALA A 75 -11.27 2.81 -10.66
C ALA A 75 -12.26 1.70 -11.03
N ARG A 76 -12.56 1.55 -12.32
CA ARG A 76 -13.54 0.58 -12.83
C ARG A 76 -13.13 0.09 -14.21
N GLY A 77 -13.56 -1.12 -14.56
CA GLY A 77 -13.31 -1.70 -15.87
C GLY A 77 -13.57 -3.19 -15.91
N LEU A 78 -13.42 -3.79 -17.09
CA LEU A 78 -13.46 -5.24 -17.26
C LEU A 78 -12.34 -5.89 -16.45
N VAL A 79 -12.64 -6.97 -15.72
CA VAL A 79 -11.62 -7.70 -14.97
C VAL A 79 -10.88 -8.64 -15.93
N LEU A 80 -9.57 -8.44 -16.07
CA LEU A 80 -8.71 -9.30 -16.87
C LEU A 80 -7.70 -10.03 -16.00
N VAL A 81 -7.43 -11.28 -16.35
CA VAL A 81 -6.38 -12.11 -15.76
C VAL A 81 -5.32 -12.43 -16.80
N PRO A 82 -4.05 -12.65 -16.40
CA PRO A 82 -3.02 -13.13 -17.31
C PRO A 82 -3.47 -14.38 -18.08
N SER A 83 -3.23 -14.37 -19.40
CA SER A 83 -3.68 -15.43 -20.31
C SER A 83 -2.99 -16.77 -20.06
N VAL A 84 -1.78 -16.74 -19.49
CA VAL A 84 -1.01 -17.94 -19.14
C VAL A 84 -1.07 -18.17 -17.64
N LEU A 85 -1.27 -19.41 -17.22
CA LEU A 85 -1.33 -19.77 -15.80
C LEU A 85 -0.02 -19.46 -15.05
N GLN A 86 1.13 -19.65 -15.70
CA GLN A 86 2.44 -19.32 -15.15
C GLN A 86 2.59 -17.82 -14.81
N ASP A 87 1.89 -16.95 -15.56
CA ASP A 87 2.02 -15.50 -15.45
C ASP A 87 0.99 -14.89 -14.48
N ARG A 88 0.22 -15.72 -13.75
CA ARG A 88 -0.84 -15.24 -12.84
C ARG A 88 -0.36 -14.27 -11.78
N GLN A 89 0.93 -14.32 -11.44
CA GLN A 89 1.58 -13.41 -10.50
C GLN A 89 2.07 -12.10 -11.13
N ALA A 90 2.01 -11.94 -12.46
CA ALA A 90 2.49 -10.76 -13.20
C ALA A 90 3.94 -10.33 -12.87
N CYS A 91 4.81 -11.31 -12.58
CA CYS A 91 6.22 -11.03 -12.27
C CYS A 91 7.07 -10.77 -13.52
N ASP A 92 6.70 -11.37 -14.66
CA ASP A 92 7.37 -11.13 -15.95
C ASP A 92 6.88 -9.80 -16.56
N PRO A 93 7.77 -8.89 -17.02
CA PRO A 93 7.37 -7.67 -17.72
C PRO A 93 6.61 -7.96 -19.04
N ASN A 94 6.79 -9.12 -19.65
CA ASN A 94 6.11 -9.58 -20.85
C ASN A 94 4.83 -10.39 -20.56
N VAL A 95 4.28 -10.26 -19.35
CA VAL A 95 2.98 -10.85 -18.98
C VAL A 95 1.92 -10.51 -20.03
N ARG A 96 1.21 -11.53 -20.50
CA ARG A 96 0.19 -11.35 -21.55
C ARG A 96 -1.21 -11.28 -20.95
N PHE A 97 -1.93 -10.22 -21.29
CA PHE A 97 -3.36 -10.06 -20.99
C PHE A 97 -4.20 -10.26 -22.26
N PRO A 98 -5.48 -10.65 -22.12
CA PRO A 98 -6.44 -10.63 -23.22
C PRO A 98 -6.51 -9.24 -23.87
N SER A 99 -6.67 -9.21 -25.19
CA SER A 99 -6.83 -7.95 -25.92
C SER A 99 -8.18 -7.30 -25.58
N VAL A 100 -8.16 -6.01 -25.28
CA VAL A 100 -9.34 -5.17 -25.08
C VAL A 100 -9.36 -4.05 -26.10
N SER A 101 -10.56 -3.60 -26.48
CA SER A 101 -10.72 -2.44 -27.36
C SER A 101 -10.02 -1.20 -26.78
N TYR A 102 -9.45 -0.37 -27.65
CA TYR A 102 -8.58 0.76 -27.28
C TYR A 102 -9.16 1.74 -26.23
N ASN A 103 -10.49 1.86 -26.14
CA ASN A 103 -11.17 2.75 -25.20
C ASN A 103 -11.87 2.03 -24.04
N THR A 104 -11.57 0.75 -23.82
CA THR A 104 -12.19 -0.02 -22.74
C THR A 104 -11.30 0.00 -21.50
N ALA A 105 -11.78 0.65 -20.44
CA ALA A 105 -11.13 0.59 -19.13
C ALA A 105 -11.19 -0.85 -18.58
N TRP A 106 -10.11 -1.29 -17.95
CA TRP A 106 -9.98 -2.65 -17.44
C TRP A 106 -9.12 -2.69 -16.18
N VAL A 107 -9.41 -3.65 -15.31
CA VAL A 107 -8.74 -3.87 -14.03
C VAL A 107 -8.01 -5.20 -14.10
N ALA A 108 -6.72 -5.21 -13.77
CA ALA A 108 -5.95 -6.44 -13.72
C ALA A 108 -6.21 -7.18 -12.41
N LEU A 109 -6.46 -8.49 -12.48
CA LEU A 109 -6.52 -9.37 -11.33
C LEU A 109 -5.31 -10.31 -11.34
N VAL A 110 -4.43 -10.14 -10.35
CA VAL A 110 -3.16 -10.88 -10.26
C VAL A 110 -2.98 -11.51 -8.89
N ALA A 111 -2.30 -12.64 -8.85
CA ALA A 111 -2.01 -13.37 -7.63
C ALA A 111 -0.86 -12.70 -6.83
N ALA A 112 -0.98 -12.69 -5.51
CA ALA A 112 0.18 -12.58 -4.63
C ALA A 112 1.20 -13.70 -4.93
N GLY A 113 2.48 -13.46 -4.66
CA GLY A 113 3.52 -14.41 -5.05
C GLY A 113 4.93 -13.93 -4.80
N ASN A 114 5.86 -14.42 -5.61
CA ASN A 114 7.30 -14.38 -5.31
C ASN A 114 8.00 -13.07 -5.71
N CYS A 115 7.34 -12.21 -6.48
CA CYS A 115 7.83 -10.86 -6.81
C CYS A 115 7.12 -9.80 -5.97
N THR A 116 7.73 -8.62 -5.88
CA THR A 116 7.24 -7.52 -5.06
C THR A 116 5.93 -6.93 -5.61
N TYR A 117 5.10 -6.34 -4.76
CA TYR A 117 3.89 -5.62 -5.19
C TYR A 117 4.20 -4.51 -6.20
N ARG A 118 5.32 -3.81 -5.98
CA ARG A 118 5.83 -2.78 -6.89
C ARG A 118 6.10 -3.32 -8.30
N GLU A 119 6.74 -4.48 -8.42
CA GLU A 119 7.02 -5.10 -9.72
C GLU A 119 5.72 -5.49 -10.43
N LYS A 120 4.78 -6.10 -9.71
CA LYS A 120 3.46 -6.46 -10.24
C LYS A 120 2.73 -5.24 -10.79
N ILE A 121 2.60 -4.19 -9.98
CA ILE A 121 1.92 -2.94 -10.34
C ILE A 121 2.60 -2.30 -11.56
N ARG A 122 3.94 -2.25 -11.56
CA ARG A 122 4.71 -1.69 -12.68
C ARG A 122 4.50 -2.47 -13.98
N ASN A 123 4.54 -3.79 -13.93
CA ASN A 123 4.39 -4.63 -15.11
C ASN A 123 3.00 -4.49 -15.72
N VAL A 124 1.96 -4.47 -14.88
CA VAL A 124 0.58 -4.25 -15.32
C VAL A 124 0.35 -2.84 -15.85
N ALA A 125 0.94 -1.81 -15.23
CA ALA A 125 0.78 -0.42 -15.64
C ALA A 125 1.23 -0.18 -17.09
N ASN A 126 2.17 -0.99 -17.62
CA ASN A 126 2.60 -0.93 -19.02
C ASN A 126 1.49 -1.30 -20.03
N TYR A 127 0.42 -1.96 -19.58
CA TYR A 127 -0.71 -2.40 -20.42
C TYR A 127 -1.94 -1.48 -20.29
N ASN A 128 -1.80 -0.29 -19.69
CA ASN A 128 -2.89 0.69 -19.51
C ASN A 128 -4.08 0.17 -18.70
N ALA A 129 -3.85 -0.66 -17.70
CA ALA A 129 -4.88 -1.00 -16.72
C ALA A 129 -5.29 0.24 -15.91
N SER A 130 -6.57 0.36 -15.57
CA SER A 130 -7.06 1.44 -14.72
C SER A 130 -6.80 1.19 -13.23
N ALA A 131 -6.63 -0.07 -12.84
CA ALA A 131 -6.27 -0.49 -11.48
C ALA A 131 -5.68 -1.91 -11.49
N VAL A 132 -5.00 -2.26 -10.40
CA VAL A 132 -4.48 -3.62 -10.13
C VAL A 132 -5.10 -4.13 -8.83
N VAL A 133 -5.74 -5.28 -8.90
CA VAL A 133 -6.22 -6.03 -7.73
C VAL A 133 -5.30 -7.22 -7.50
N ILE A 134 -4.68 -7.28 -6.33
CA ILE A 134 -3.77 -8.35 -5.93
C ILE A 134 -4.47 -9.21 -4.89
N TYR A 135 -4.81 -10.45 -5.24
CA TYR A 135 -5.49 -11.37 -4.33
C TYR A 135 -4.49 -12.29 -3.63
N ASN A 136 -4.74 -12.59 -2.35
CA ASN A 136 -3.90 -13.50 -1.58
C ASN A 136 -4.19 -14.96 -1.97
N VAL A 137 -3.16 -15.81 -2.00
CA VAL A 137 -3.26 -17.22 -2.41
C VAL A 137 -2.94 -18.19 -1.27
N PHE A 138 -2.42 -17.70 -0.13
CA PHE A 138 -1.87 -18.57 0.92
C PHE A 138 -2.09 -18.08 2.37
N SER A 139 -3.03 -17.18 2.65
CA SER A 139 -3.37 -16.89 4.05
C SER A 139 -4.23 -18.01 4.63
N SER A 140 -3.85 -18.48 5.82
CA SER A 140 -4.63 -19.39 6.68
C SER A 140 -6.06 -18.88 6.95
N SER A 141 -6.27 -17.59 6.73
CA SER A 141 -7.49 -16.79 6.76
C SER A 141 -7.71 -16.21 5.35
N ALA A 142 -8.59 -16.82 4.56
CA ALA A 142 -8.87 -16.37 3.18
C ALA A 142 -9.34 -14.90 3.05
N ASN A 143 -9.65 -14.23 4.18
CA ASN A 143 -10.17 -12.87 4.25
C ASN A 143 -9.14 -11.83 4.74
N ASP A 144 -7.90 -12.23 5.05
CA ASP A 144 -6.92 -11.27 5.56
C ASP A 144 -6.40 -10.36 4.45
N THR A 145 -6.58 -9.06 4.65
CA THR A 145 -6.08 -8.01 3.76
C THR A 145 -4.93 -7.25 4.43
N ILE A 146 -3.81 -7.15 3.71
CA ILE A 146 -2.64 -6.39 4.14
C ILE A 146 -2.54 -5.09 3.33
N THR A 147 -2.09 -4.02 3.97
CA THR A 147 -1.71 -2.80 3.24
C THR A 147 -0.39 -3.08 2.53
N MET A 148 -0.42 -3.01 1.19
CA MET A 148 0.74 -3.34 0.37
C MET A 148 1.66 -2.12 0.22
N PRO A 149 2.92 -2.17 0.68
CA PRO A 149 3.89 -1.14 0.37
C PRO A 149 4.42 -1.31 -1.06
N HIS A 150 4.44 -0.23 -1.83
CA HIS A 150 4.92 -0.21 -3.20
C HIS A 150 5.60 1.15 -3.55
N PRO A 151 6.73 1.49 -2.91
CA PRO A 151 7.39 2.79 -3.12
C PRO A 151 7.79 2.99 -4.60
N GLY A 152 7.25 4.03 -5.21
CA GLY A 152 7.47 4.40 -6.60
C GLY A 152 6.91 5.79 -6.91
N LYS A 153 7.35 6.42 -8.01
CA LYS A 153 6.70 7.65 -8.50
C LYS A 153 5.21 7.35 -8.66
N ARG A 154 4.32 8.24 -8.21
CA ARG A 154 2.85 8.11 -8.33
C ARG A 154 2.50 7.59 -9.73
N GLN A 155 2.37 6.27 -9.86
CA GLN A 155 1.90 5.66 -11.08
C GLN A 155 0.38 5.83 -11.05
N PRO A 156 -0.26 6.07 -12.20
CA PRO A 156 -1.69 6.36 -12.25
C PRO A 156 -2.57 5.15 -11.83
N VAL A 157 -1.95 4.00 -11.56
CA VAL A 157 -2.50 2.67 -11.27
C VAL A 157 -2.14 2.25 -9.85
#